data_AF-A0A0E0FP05-F1
#
_entry.id   AF-A0A0E0FP05-F1
#
_cell.length_a   1.000
_cell.length_b   1.000
_cell.length_c   1.000
_cell.angle_alpha   90.00
_cell.angle_beta   90.00
_cell.angle_gamma   90.00
#
_symmetry.space_group_name_H-M   'P 1'
#
loop_
_entity.id
_entity.type
_entity.pdbx_description
1 polymer ?
#
loop_
_entity_poly.entity_id
_entity_poly.type
_entity_poly.pdbx_seq_one_letter_code
_entity_poly.pdbx_strand_id
1 'polypeptide(L)'
;MKLGQNEPNFVWSEHAGQGELIESVRVLPRKVHLHAGTDEPLNVTFMRAPSSALLKIDVPLMFIGEDASPGLRKGAYFNTIKRTVKYLCPADIVPPYIEVDLSELDVGQKLLMRDLKVHPALKLLQSPEQPICSIIGSRAPDQKKSK
;
A
#
# COMPACT_ATOMS: atom_id res chain seq x y z
N MET A 1 -19.80 23.30 -9.39
CA MET A 1 -19.33 22.11 -8.66
C MET A 1 -17.81 22.08 -8.73
N LYS A 2 -17.11 21.92 -7.61
CA LYS A 2 -15.64 21.94 -7.60
C LYS A 2 -15.12 20.83 -6.69
N LEU A 3 -14.13 20.08 -7.18
CA LEU A 3 -13.39 19.10 -6.38
C LEU A 3 -12.14 19.79 -5.86
N GLY A 4 -12.00 19.84 -4.53
CA GLY A 4 -10.76 20.25 -3.88
C GLY A 4 -9.99 19.03 -3.39
N GLN A 5 -8.69 18.96 -3.70
CA GLN A 5 -7.77 18.05 -3.02
C GLN A 5 -7.15 18.80 -1.84
N ASN A 6 -7.31 18.25 -0.64
CA ASN A 6 -6.52 18.64 0.52
C ASN A 6 -5.96 17.34 1.08
N GLU A 7 -4.80 16.89 0.58
CA GLU A 7 -4.27 15.56 0.90
C GLU A 7 -4.24 15.30 2.41
N PRO A 8 -4.74 14.14 2.88
CA PRO A 8 -5.16 12.95 2.13
C PRO A 8 -6.65 12.90 1.71
N ASN A 9 -7.36 14.03 1.74
CA ASN A 9 -8.82 14.09 1.67
C ASN A 9 -9.37 14.78 0.41
N PHE A 10 -10.36 14.14 -0.22
CA PHE A 10 -11.14 14.75 -1.30
C PHE A 10 -12.42 15.37 -0.72
N VAL A 11 -12.62 16.66 -0.99
CA VAL A 11 -13.81 17.40 -0.58
C VAL A 11 -14.58 17.80 -1.82
N TRP A 12 -15.85 17.40 -1.86
CA TRP A 12 -16.79 17.79 -2.91
C TRP A 12 -17.61 18.97 -2.43
N SER A 13 -17.54 20.07 -3.17
CA SER A 13 -18.24 21.31 -2.85
C SER A 13 -19.23 21.67 -3.94
N GLU A 14 -20.50 21.78 -3.55
CA GLU A 14 -21.56 22.30 -4.40
C GLU A 14 -21.69 23.80 -4.19
N HIS A 15 -21.78 24.55 -5.29
CA HIS A 15 -21.91 26.00 -5.27
C HIS A 15 -23.14 26.41 -6.07
N ALA A 16 -23.92 27.35 -5.54
CA ALA A 16 -24.98 28.02 -6.28
C ALA A 16 -24.39 28.99 -7.31
N GLY A 17 -25.22 29.45 -8.25
CA GLY A 17 -24.84 30.25 -9.44
C GLY A 17 -24.14 31.61 -9.21
N GLN A 18 -23.70 31.91 -7.98
CA GLN A 18 -22.91 33.09 -7.61
C GLN A 18 -21.72 32.77 -6.68
N GLY A 19 -21.30 31.50 -6.58
CA GLY A 19 -20.13 31.08 -5.78
C GLY A 19 -20.42 30.79 -4.31
N GLU A 20 -21.65 31.01 -3.86
CA GLU A 20 -22.12 30.64 -2.52
C GLU A 20 -22.09 29.11 -2.35
N LEU A 21 -21.41 28.64 -1.31
CA LEU A 21 -21.26 27.22 -0.98
C LEU A 21 -22.56 26.70 -0.38
N ILE A 22 -23.17 25.70 -1.04
CA ILE A 22 -24.43 25.08 -0.58
C ILE A 22 -24.11 23.96 0.41
N GLU A 23 -23.23 23.04 0.00
CA GLU A 23 -22.89 21.86 0.79
C GLU A 23 -21.44 21.47 0.50
N SER A 24 -20.74 21.01 1.54
CA SER A 24 -19.40 20.44 1.43
C SER A 24 -19.40 19.05 2.05
N VAL A 25 -19.08 18.04 1.25
CA VAL A 25 -19.10 16.64 1.67
C VAL A 25 -17.75 16.01 1.38
N ARG A 26 -17.22 15.30 2.37
CA ARG A 26 -16.03 14.48 2.18
C ARG A 26 -16.36 13.25 1.34
N VAL A 27 -15.59 13.04 0.29
CA VAL A 27 -15.78 11.95 -0.64
C VAL A 27 -14.49 11.18 -0.86
N LEU A 28 -14.59 9.98 -1.42
CA LEU A 28 -13.47 9.19 -1.89
C LEU A 28 -13.71 8.79 -3.34
N PRO A 29 -12.69 8.86 -4.20
CA PRO A 29 -12.80 8.36 -5.56
C PRO A 29 -12.95 6.82 -5.51
N ARG A 30 -14.03 6.31 -6.11
CA ARG A 30 -14.31 4.88 -6.20
C ARG A 30 -13.86 4.29 -7.54
N LYS A 31 -14.15 5.00 -8.64
CA LYS A 31 -13.84 4.55 -9.99
C LYS A 31 -13.67 5.74 -10.92
N VAL A 32 -12.68 5.66 -11.80
CA VAL A 32 -12.51 6.56 -12.94
C VAL A 32 -12.73 5.73 -14.20
N HIS A 33 -13.62 6.17 -15.08
CA HIS A 33 -13.67 5.70 -16.47
C HIS A 33 -12.88 6.66 -17.33
N LEU A 34 -11.85 6.14 -17.98
CA LEU A 34 -11.06 6.84 -18.96
C LEU A 34 -11.52 6.47 -20.37
N HIS A 35 -11.37 7.39 -21.31
CA HIS A 35 -11.55 7.14 -22.73
C HIS A 35 -10.38 6.26 -23.22
N ALA A 36 -10.70 5.14 -23.88
CA ALA A 36 -9.72 4.07 -24.16
C ALA A 36 -8.57 4.48 -25.11
N GLY A 37 -8.72 5.55 -25.89
CA GLY A 37 -7.70 6.00 -26.85
C GLY A 37 -6.97 7.29 -26.48
N THR A 38 -7.54 8.10 -25.59
CA THR A 38 -6.99 9.43 -25.23
C THR A 38 -6.63 9.55 -23.75
N ASP A 39 -6.94 8.53 -22.94
CA ASP A 39 -6.81 8.53 -21.48
C ASP A 39 -7.53 9.70 -20.76
N GLU A 40 -8.47 10.36 -21.44
CA GLU A 40 -9.25 11.45 -20.86
C GLU A 40 -10.35 10.90 -19.94
N PRO A 41 -10.57 11.49 -18.75
CA PRO A 41 -11.61 11.04 -17.83
C PRO A 41 -13.02 11.35 -18.33
N LEU A 42 -13.81 10.30 -18.58
CA LEU A 42 -15.22 10.39 -18.99
C LEU A 42 -16.17 10.50 -17.79
N ASN A 43 -15.89 9.72 -16.75
CA ASN A 43 -16.72 9.69 -15.55
C ASN A 43 -15.87 9.37 -14.32
N VAL A 44 -16.11 10.10 -13.24
CA VAL A 44 -15.54 9.78 -11.92
C VAL A 44 -16.69 9.52 -10.96
N THR A 45 -16.70 8.33 -10.37
CA THR A 45 -17.65 7.95 -9.32
C THR A 45 -17.01 8.22 -7.97
N PHE A 46 -17.71 8.99 -7.14
CA PHE A 46 -17.31 9.27 -5.77
C PHE A 46 -18.22 8.55 -4.77
N MET A 47 -17.68 8.19 -3.61
CA MET A 47 -18.44 7.70 -2.46
C MET A 47 -18.34 8.69 -1.31
N ARG A 48 -19.46 8.97 -0.63
CA ARG A 48 -19.44 9.77 0.60
C ARG A 48 -18.67 9.01 1.69
N ALA A 49 -17.75 9.70 2.34
CA ALA A 49 -16.92 9.15 3.42
C ALA A 49 -16.97 10.10 4.62
N PRO A 50 -17.91 9.90 5.57
CA PRO A 50 -17.92 10.67 6.80
C PRO A 50 -16.63 10.43 7.58
N SER A 51 -16.20 11.37 8.44
CA SER A 51 -14.91 11.27 9.16
C SER A 51 -14.77 10.05 10.07
N SER A 52 -15.88 9.40 10.45
CA SER A 52 -15.87 8.13 11.20
C SER A 52 -15.83 6.88 10.31
N ALA A 53 -15.90 7.02 8.99
CA ALA A 53 -15.92 5.89 8.08
C ALA A 53 -14.54 5.21 8.03
N LEU A 54 -14.56 3.91 8.25
CA LEU A 54 -13.40 3.05 8.08
C LEU A 54 -13.32 2.57 6.63
N LEU A 55 -12.14 2.72 6.03
CA LEU A 55 -11.84 2.31 4.68
C LEU A 55 -11.06 1.02 4.67
N LYS A 56 -11.49 0.10 3.82
CA LYS A 56 -10.67 -1.07 3.47
C LYS A 56 -9.75 -0.65 2.33
N ILE A 57 -8.47 -0.55 2.64
CA ILE A 57 -7.45 -0.15 1.67
C ILE A 57 -6.43 -1.27 1.49
N ASP A 58 -5.92 -1.39 0.27
CA ASP A 58 -4.77 -2.21 -0.07
C ASP A 58 -3.54 -1.29 -0.06
N VAL A 59 -2.69 -1.41 0.97
CA VAL A 59 -1.49 -0.58 1.10
C VAL A 59 -0.29 -1.32 0.52
N PRO A 60 0.48 -0.71 -0.40
CA PRO A 60 1.69 -1.32 -0.92
C PRO A 60 2.81 -1.38 0.12
N LEU A 61 3.60 -2.45 0.05
CA LEU A 61 4.81 -2.63 0.86
C LEU A 61 6.02 -2.13 0.06
N MET A 62 6.83 -1.28 0.68
CA MET A 62 8.10 -0.82 0.15
C MET A 62 9.23 -1.50 0.93
N PHE A 63 9.98 -2.35 0.24
CA PHE A 63 11.11 -3.06 0.85
C PHE A 63 12.36 -2.20 0.75
N ILE A 64 13.07 -2.04 1.88
CA ILE A 64 14.31 -1.26 1.98
C ILE A 64 15.42 -2.11 2.60
N GLY A 65 16.68 -1.74 2.37
CA GLY A 65 17.83 -2.43 2.96
C GLY A 65 18.16 -3.79 2.32
N GLU A 66 17.76 -4.01 1.06
CA GLU A 66 18.08 -5.23 0.31
C GLU A 66 19.60 -5.44 0.17
N ASP A 67 20.37 -4.37 0.04
CA ASP A 67 21.83 -4.35 -0.09
C ASP A 67 22.55 -4.63 1.23
N ALA A 68 21.98 -4.17 2.34
CA ALA A 68 22.52 -4.36 3.69
C ALA A 68 22.23 -5.76 4.26
N SER A 69 21.18 -6.42 3.77
CA SER A 69 20.71 -7.71 4.27
C SER A 69 21.81 -8.80 4.27
N PRO A 70 22.16 -9.39 5.42
CA PRO A 70 23.20 -10.41 5.50
C PRO A 70 22.83 -11.66 4.70
N GLY A 71 21.53 -11.99 4.62
CA GLY A 71 21.07 -13.13 3.82
C GLY A 71 21.29 -12.91 2.32
N LEU A 72 20.92 -11.75 1.80
CA LEU A 72 21.09 -11.43 0.38
C LEU A 72 22.56 -11.28 -0.01
N ARG A 73 23.39 -10.68 0.86
CA ARG A 73 24.84 -10.60 0.65
C ARG A 73 25.54 -11.95 0.59
N LYS A 74 24.98 -12.99 1.22
CA LYS A 74 25.48 -14.38 1.16
C LYS A 74 25.08 -15.11 -0.13
N GLY A 75 24.41 -14.44 -1.09
CA GLY A 75 23.97 -15.02 -2.35
C GLY A 75 22.61 -15.70 -2.30
N ALA A 76 21.86 -15.56 -1.21
CA ALA A 76 20.47 -16.00 -1.12
C ALA A 76 19.55 -15.14 -2.00
N TYR A 77 18.32 -15.61 -2.23
CA TYR A 77 17.34 -14.86 -3.00
C TYR A 77 16.22 -14.30 -2.12
N PHE A 78 15.80 -13.07 -2.43
CA PHE A 78 14.64 -12.43 -1.82
C PHE A 78 13.36 -12.98 -2.43
N ASN A 79 12.45 -13.44 -1.58
CA ASN A 79 11.14 -13.92 -1.99
C ASN A 79 10.04 -13.02 -1.42
N THR A 80 9.40 -12.25 -2.31
CA THR A 80 8.22 -11.44 -1.98
C THR A 80 6.96 -12.28 -2.06
N ILE A 81 6.30 -12.54 -0.93
CA ILE A 81 5.07 -13.33 -0.86
C ILE A 81 3.85 -12.41 -1.06
N LYS A 82 3.90 -11.20 -0.50
CA LYS A 82 2.88 -10.16 -0.67
C LYS A 82 3.51 -8.82 -1.01
N ARG A 83 2.90 -8.13 -1.98
CA ARG A 83 3.25 -6.75 -2.35
C ARG A 83 2.32 -5.71 -1.72
N THR A 84 1.13 -6.14 -1.30
CA THR A 84 0.12 -5.28 -0.67
C THR A 84 -0.49 -5.99 0.52
N VAL A 85 -0.95 -5.21 1.51
CA VAL A 85 -1.62 -5.70 2.71
C VAL A 85 -2.92 -4.95 2.93
N LYS A 86 -3.96 -5.70 3.30
CA LYS A 86 -5.29 -5.16 3.56
C LYS A 86 -5.41 -4.62 4.97
N TYR A 87 -5.59 -3.31 5.06
CA TYR A 87 -5.86 -2.61 6.30
C TYR A 87 -7.25 -1.99 6.30
N LEU A 88 -7.80 -1.88 7.50
CA LEU A 88 -8.96 -1.06 7.81
C LEU A 88 -8.44 0.18 8.55
N CYS A 89 -8.54 1.34 7.92
CA CYS A 89 -8.06 2.59 8.51
C CYS A 89 -9.12 3.70 8.41
N PRO A 90 -9.07 4.72 9.28
CA PRO A 90 -9.81 5.95 9.07
C PRO A 90 -9.35 6.61 7.76
N ALA A 91 -10.28 7.29 7.09
CA ALA A 91 -9.97 8.02 5.86
C ALA A 91 -8.89 9.11 6.07
N ASP A 92 -8.67 9.57 7.30
CA ASP A 92 -7.69 10.61 7.64
C ASP A 92 -6.25 10.13 7.72
N ILE A 93 -6.02 8.82 7.88
CA ILE A 93 -4.69 8.24 8.17
C ILE A 93 -4.42 7.12 7.15
N VAL A 94 -4.55 7.44 5.86
CA VAL A 94 -4.25 6.51 4.77
C VAL A 94 -2.76 6.63 4.42
N PRO A 95 -1.91 5.66 4.78
CA PRO A 95 -0.50 5.69 4.39
C PRO A 95 -0.35 5.38 2.89
N PRO A 96 0.57 6.07 2.18
CA PRO A 96 0.84 5.77 0.77
C PRO A 96 1.56 4.43 0.59
N TYR A 97 2.43 4.05 1.52
CA TYR A 97 3.15 2.77 1.55
C TYR A 97 3.56 2.42 2.99
N ILE A 98 3.93 1.16 3.22
CA ILE A 98 4.53 0.69 4.49
C ILE A 98 5.95 0.23 4.20
N GLU A 99 6.92 0.84 4.89
CA GLU A 99 8.31 0.45 4.79
C GLU A 99 8.59 -0.85 5.54
N VAL A 100 9.30 -1.75 4.88
CA VAL A 100 9.69 -3.06 5.41
C VAL A 100 11.20 -3.17 5.32
N ASP A 101 11.85 -3.19 6.48
CA ASP A 101 13.30 -3.25 6.60
C ASP A 101 13.81 -4.70 6.49
N LEU A 102 14.69 -4.93 5.53
CA LEU A 102 15.32 -6.23 5.26
C LEU A 102 16.78 -6.30 5.77
N SER A 103 17.31 -5.20 6.31
CA SER A 103 18.74 -5.05 6.65
C SER A 103 19.21 -6.06 7.69
N GLU A 104 18.33 -6.51 8.58
CA GLU A 104 18.65 -7.45 9.65
C GLU A 104 18.31 -8.92 9.31
N LEU A 105 17.71 -9.16 8.14
CA LEU A 105 17.17 -10.47 7.78
C LEU A 105 18.26 -11.42 7.24
N ASP A 106 18.36 -12.61 7.82
CA ASP A 106 19.30 -13.66 7.37
C ASP A 106 18.61 -14.78 6.57
N VAL A 107 19.40 -15.66 5.97
CA VAL A 107 18.91 -16.80 5.17
C VAL A 107 17.98 -17.69 6.00
N GLY A 108 16.81 -18.01 5.45
CA GLY A 108 15.78 -18.84 6.08
C GLY A 108 14.83 -18.06 6.98
N GLN A 109 15.07 -16.78 7.22
CA GLN A 109 14.16 -15.92 7.99
C GLN A 109 13.03 -15.37 7.12
N LYS A 110 11.91 -15.08 7.77
CA LYS A 110 10.70 -14.52 7.17
C LYS A 110 10.15 -13.41 8.04
N LEU A 111 9.61 -12.37 7.40
CA LEU A 111 8.82 -11.36 8.09
C LEU A 111 7.34 -11.73 7.99
N LEU A 112 6.63 -11.53 9.09
CA LEU A 112 5.20 -11.74 9.19
C LEU A 112 4.46 -10.41 9.14
N MET A 113 3.15 -10.45 8.89
CA MET A 113 2.33 -9.24 8.89
C MET A 113 2.38 -8.47 10.21
N ARG A 114 2.54 -9.18 11.34
CA ARG A 114 2.66 -8.55 12.66
C ARG A 114 3.93 -7.71 12.85
N ASP A 115 4.97 -7.96 12.04
CA ASP A 115 6.26 -7.28 12.16
C ASP A 115 6.27 -5.94 11.39
N LEU A 116 5.17 -5.62 10.69
CA LEU A 116 5.01 -4.36 9.97
C LEU A 116 4.88 -3.18 10.95
N LYS A 117 5.70 -2.15 10.75
CA LYS A 117 5.63 -0.89 11.47
C LYS A 117 4.48 -0.06 10.89
N VAL A 118 3.30 -0.14 11.51
CA VAL A 118 2.10 0.62 11.11
C VAL A 118 1.56 1.48 12.23
N HIS A 119 0.87 2.55 11.87
CA HIS A 119 0.21 3.42 12.85
C HIS A 119 -0.90 2.64 13.60
N PRO A 120 -1.09 2.83 14.92
CA PRO A 120 -2.04 2.05 15.74
C PRO A 120 -3.50 2.15 15.29
N ALA A 121 -3.85 3.17 14.51
CA ALA A 121 -5.18 3.33 13.92
C ALA A 121 -5.48 2.34 12.78
N LEU A 122 -4.45 1.67 12.22
CA LEU A 122 -4.61 0.69 11.14
C LEU A 122 -4.91 -0.68 11.74
N LYS A 123 -6.10 -1.20 11.43
CA LYS A 123 -6.49 -2.55 11.83
C LYS A 123 -6.25 -3.54 10.69
N LEU A 124 -5.38 -4.51 10.93
CA LEU A 124 -5.08 -5.58 9.97
C LEU A 124 -6.34 -6.45 9.76
N LEU A 125 -6.69 -6.71 8.49
CA LEU A 125 -7.85 -7.54 8.13
C LEU A 125 -7.49 -9.01 7.85
N GLN A 126 -6.20 -9.33 7.89
CA GLN A 126 -5.64 -10.64 7.55
C GLN A 126 -4.96 -11.26 8.78
N SER A 127 -4.67 -12.56 8.72
CA SER A 127 -4.01 -13.24 9.84
C SER A 127 -2.59 -12.69 10.06
N PRO A 128 -2.23 -12.29 11.29
CA PRO A 128 -0.92 -11.71 11.60
C PRO A 128 0.26 -12.67 11.37
N GLU A 129 0.00 -13.97 11.31
CA GLU A 129 1.01 -15.01 11.08
C GLU A 129 1.31 -15.27 9.60
N GLN A 130 0.62 -14.57 8.69
CA GLN A 130 0.93 -14.72 7.27
C GLN A 130 2.28 -14.07 6.96
N PRO A 131 3.16 -14.76 6.23
CA PRO A 131 4.44 -14.19 5.83
C PRO A 131 4.26 -13.18 4.70
N ILE A 132 4.98 -12.06 4.77
CA ILE A 132 5.00 -11.01 3.75
C ILE A 132 6.17 -11.19 2.78
N CYS A 133 7.33 -11.61 3.31
CA CYS A 133 8.53 -11.89 2.54
C CYS A 133 9.43 -12.86 3.31
N SER A 134 10.36 -13.48 2.60
CA SER A 134 11.35 -14.38 3.18
C SER A 134 12.65 -14.33 2.37
N ILE A 135 13.78 -14.60 3.02
CA ILE A 135 15.04 -14.85 2.33
C ILE A 135 15.26 -16.35 2.28
N ILE A 136 15.45 -16.89 1.09
CA ILE A 136 15.62 -18.32 0.89
C ILE A 136 17.01 -18.59 0.31
N GLY A 137 17.70 -19.60 0.84
CA GLY A 137 19.08 -19.90 0.48
C GLY A 137 19.27 -20.22 -1.00
N SER A 138 20.47 -19.94 -1.50
CA SER A 138 20.88 -20.28 -2.86
C SER A 138 20.87 -21.79 -3.11
N ARG A 139 20.46 -22.21 -4.31
CA ARG A 139 20.87 -23.53 -4.84
C ARG A 139 22.40 -23.58 -4.88
N ALA A 140 22.98 -24.71 -4.47
CA ALA A 140 24.42 -24.94 -4.51
C ALA A 140 24.99 -24.60 -5.91
N PRO A 141 26.20 -24.02 -6.00
CA PRO A 141 26.88 -23.90 -7.27
C PRO A 141 27.14 -25.30 -7.82
N ASP A 142 26.74 -25.52 -9.08
CA ASP A 142 27.05 -26.72 -9.84
C ASP A 142 28.57 -26.95 -9.80
N GLN A 143 29.02 -28.03 -9.14
CA GLN A 143 30.42 -28.39 -9.09
C GLN A 143 30.88 -28.73 -10.51
N LYS A 144 31.68 -27.85 -11.13
CA LYS A 144 32.53 -28.22 -12.26
C LYS A 144 33.46 -29.36 -11.81
N LYS A 145 33.05 -30.61 -12.08
CA LYS A 145 33.95 -31.76 -12.04
C LYS A 145 34.96 -31.60 -13.18
N SER A 146 36.18 -31.25 -12.84
CA SER A 146 37.34 -31.51 -13.70
C SER A 146 37.69 -32.99 -13.57
N LYS A 147 37.61 -33.70 -14.69
CA LYS A 147 38.36 -34.92 -14.98
C LYS A 147 38.87 -34.83 -16.41
#